data_AF-A0A2E9NRT4-F1
#
_entry.id   AF-A0A2E9NRT4-F1
#
_cell.length_a   1.000
_cell.length_b   1.000
_cell.length_c   1.000
_cell.angle_alpha   90.00
_cell.angle_beta   90.00
_cell.angle_gamma   90.00
#
_symmetry.space_group_name_H-M   'P 1'
#
loop_
_entity.id
_entity.type
_entity.pdbx_description
1 polymer ?
#
loop_
_entity_poly.entity_id
_entity_poly.type
_entity_poly.pdbx_seq_one_letter_code
_entity_poly.pdbx_strand_id
1 'polypeptide(L)'
;MPQLPDYIERYRDSRLIPTGSASNTENQVLSAFLATLPVIDGWFNSAFAGGPSIRLGKQARIRCLTEVEFKDKEFADCRPDGFIIVTTGRTQWSALIEAKIKNNKLSAEQVEKYCRLAKRYKVDAVITISNEFTSKPDHHFLTIPKNSIRNLQLFHYSWASILTNAQVLLGQQNVQDVEQIFILEELIKYFQHESAGINRFSQMSSFWPEVVKNATLGQSLNKTSEATESVVNDWLQESKDLVL
;
A
#
# COMPACT_ATOMS: atom_id res chain seq x y z
N MET A 1 12.37 0.36 -20.96
CA MET A 1 11.47 -0.06 -19.86
C MET A 1 12.14 -1.20 -19.08
N PRO A 2 11.89 -1.33 -17.77
CA PRO A 2 12.40 -2.44 -16.95
C PRO A 2 12.10 -3.81 -17.58
N GLN A 3 13.07 -4.73 -17.57
CA GLN A 3 12.86 -6.10 -18.04
C GLN A 3 11.89 -6.84 -17.13
N LEU A 4 10.97 -7.57 -17.75
CA LEU A 4 10.03 -8.42 -17.02
C LEU A 4 10.77 -9.67 -16.52
N PRO A 5 10.61 -10.07 -15.25
CA PRO A 5 11.17 -11.33 -14.78
C PRO A 5 10.58 -12.55 -15.50
N ASP A 6 11.41 -13.55 -15.76
CA ASP A 6 11.02 -14.76 -16.50
C ASP A 6 9.99 -15.65 -15.79
N TYR A 7 9.76 -15.44 -14.49
CA TYR A 7 8.81 -16.21 -13.70
C TYR A 7 7.35 -15.74 -13.83
N ILE A 8 7.10 -14.60 -14.48
CA ILE A 8 5.76 -14.10 -14.74
C ILE A 8 5.19 -14.78 -15.99
N GLU A 9 3.99 -15.36 -15.87
CA GLU A 9 3.29 -16.00 -16.97
C GLU A 9 2.34 -15.04 -17.68
N ARG A 10 1.48 -14.37 -16.90
CA ARG A 10 0.51 -13.39 -17.41
C ARG A 10 0.49 -12.16 -16.52
N TYR A 11 0.22 -11.03 -17.14
CA TYR A 11 0.12 -9.75 -16.46
C TYR A 11 -0.68 -8.76 -17.31
N ARG A 12 -1.09 -7.65 -16.69
CA ARG A 12 -1.56 -6.45 -17.38
C ARG A 12 -0.67 -5.27 -16.96
N ASP A 13 -0.37 -4.36 -17.88
CA ASP A 13 0.27 -3.11 -17.49
C ASP A 13 -0.72 -2.23 -16.72
N SER A 14 -0.25 -1.48 -15.72
CA SER A 14 -1.07 -0.51 -15.01
C SER A 14 -1.57 0.58 -15.96
N ARG A 15 -2.81 1.03 -15.76
CA ARG A 15 -3.48 2.03 -16.59
C ARG A 15 -4.04 3.14 -15.71
N LEU A 16 -3.81 4.39 -16.12
CA LEU A 16 -4.42 5.57 -15.52
C LEU A 16 -5.96 5.53 -15.63
N ILE A 17 -6.45 5.05 -16.78
CA ILE A 17 -7.87 4.81 -17.05
C ILE A 17 -8.07 3.29 -17.12
N PRO A 18 -8.36 2.64 -15.99
CA PRO A 18 -8.51 1.20 -15.93
C PRO A 18 -9.80 0.77 -16.64
N THR A 19 -9.71 -0.36 -17.35
CA THR A 19 -10.84 -0.94 -18.09
C THR A 19 -11.36 -2.17 -17.35
N GLY A 20 -12.64 -2.19 -17.01
CA GLY A 20 -13.27 -3.33 -16.33
C GLY A 20 -14.67 -3.01 -15.83
N SER A 21 -15.38 -4.02 -15.32
CA SER A 21 -16.69 -3.85 -14.69
C SER A 21 -16.58 -3.10 -13.36
N ALA A 22 -17.65 -2.40 -12.97
CA ALA A 22 -17.72 -1.70 -11.68
C ALA A 22 -17.51 -2.63 -10.47
N SER A 23 -17.71 -3.94 -10.62
CA SER A 23 -17.40 -4.93 -9.58
C SER A 23 -15.92 -5.04 -9.24
N ASN A 24 -15.02 -4.55 -10.10
CA ASN A 24 -13.58 -4.61 -9.91
C ASN A 24 -12.99 -3.24 -9.53
N THR A 25 -13.68 -2.49 -8.67
CA THR A 25 -13.23 -1.16 -8.23
C THR A 25 -11.84 -1.23 -7.57
N GLU A 26 -11.53 -2.31 -6.85
CA GLU A 26 -10.24 -2.52 -6.17
C GLU A 26 -9.08 -2.50 -7.16
N ASN A 27 -9.13 -3.30 -8.23
CA ASN A 27 -8.11 -3.29 -9.28
C ASN A 27 -8.09 -1.98 -10.06
N GLN A 28 -9.24 -1.30 -10.20
CA GLN A 28 -9.29 0.01 -10.86
C GLN A 28 -8.51 1.06 -10.04
N VAL A 29 -8.79 1.16 -8.74
CA VAL A 29 -8.10 2.07 -7.81
C VAL A 29 -6.61 1.79 -7.80
N LEU A 30 -6.24 0.52 -7.63
CA LEU A 30 -4.83 0.12 -7.65
C LEU A 30 -4.17 0.40 -9.01
N SER A 31 -4.82 0.09 -10.12
CA SER A 31 -4.26 0.33 -11.46
C SER A 31 -3.99 1.81 -11.71
N ALA A 32 -4.95 2.68 -11.37
CA ALA A 32 -4.81 4.13 -11.53
C ALA A 32 -3.63 4.65 -10.69
N PHE A 33 -3.57 4.24 -9.42
CA PHE A 33 -2.44 4.54 -8.54
C PHE A 33 -1.10 4.09 -9.13
N LEU A 34 -0.99 2.81 -9.49
CA LEU A 34 0.24 2.22 -10.02
C LEU A 34 0.68 2.84 -11.34
N ALA A 35 -0.24 3.35 -12.16
CA ALA A 35 0.10 4.04 -13.39
C ALA A 35 0.75 5.42 -13.17
N THR A 36 0.52 6.05 -12.01
CA THR A 36 1.11 7.35 -11.69
C THR A 36 2.55 7.25 -11.15
N LEU A 37 2.89 6.16 -10.47
CA LEU A 37 4.21 5.97 -9.84
C LEU A 37 5.41 6.17 -10.80
N PRO A 38 5.39 5.69 -12.05
CA PRO A 38 6.51 5.86 -12.98
C PRO A 38 6.62 7.24 -13.61
N VAL A 39 5.55 8.06 -13.52
CA VAL A 39 5.40 9.31 -14.28
C VAL A 39 5.70 10.52 -13.42
N ILE A 40 5.27 10.52 -12.17
CA ILE A 40 5.35 11.68 -11.27
C ILE A 40 6.65 11.62 -10.46
N ASP A 41 7.46 12.66 -10.59
CA ASP A 41 8.73 12.79 -9.90
C ASP A 41 8.55 12.82 -8.38
N GLY A 42 9.34 12.00 -7.68
CA GLY A 42 9.27 11.86 -6.23
C GLY A 42 8.04 11.09 -5.71
N TRP A 43 7.03 10.82 -6.55
CA TRP A 43 5.77 10.24 -6.09
C TRP A 43 5.92 8.86 -5.47
N PHE A 44 6.73 7.97 -6.04
CA PHE A 44 6.97 6.66 -5.43
C PHE A 44 7.52 6.75 -4.00
N ASN A 45 8.48 7.65 -3.75
CA ASN A 45 9.07 7.82 -2.42
C ASN A 45 8.07 8.45 -1.45
N SER A 46 7.26 9.40 -1.92
CA SER A 46 6.21 10.04 -1.12
C SER A 46 5.08 9.05 -0.80
N ALA A 47 4.60 8.30 -1.79
CA ALA A 47 3.53 7.31 -1.61
C ALA A 47 3.92 6.23 -0.60
N PHE A 48 5.17 5.74 -0.66
CA PHE A 48 5.73 4.74 0.25
C PHE A 48 6.69 5.35 1.28
N ALA A 49 6.33 6.50 1.84
CA ALA A 49 7.16 7.20 2.83
C ALA A 49 7.41 6.34 4.09
N GLY A 50 8.67 6.28 4.55
CA GLY A 50 9.09 5.39 5.64
C GLY A 50 9.22 3.91 5.24
N GLY A 51 9.11 3.63 3.94
CA GLY A 51 9.13 2.30 3.35
C GLY A 51 10.48 1.83 2.80
N PRO A 52 10.47 1.15 1.63
CA PRO A 52 11.67 0.63 1.00
C PRO A 52 12.75 1.71 0.84
N SER A 53 13.97 1.42 1.28
CA SER A 53 15.14 2.33 1.19
C SER A 53 15.71 2.43 -0.23
N ILE A 54 14.85 2.64 -1.22
CA ILE A 54 15.23 2.70 -2.63
C ILE A 54 15.56 4.15 -2.99
N ARG A 55 16.78 4.37 -3.50
CA ARG A 55 17.18 5.68 -4.02
C ARG A 55 16.76 5.79 -5.48
N LEU A 56 15.60 6.36 -5.73
CA LEU A 56 15.18 6.72 -7.07
C LEU A 56 15.93 7.97 -7.56
N GLY A 57 17.04 7.75 -8.26
CA GLY A 57 17.72 8.81 -9.00
C GLY A 57 17.08 9.05 -10.37
N LYS A 58 17.58 10.05 -11.13
CA LYS A 58 17.08 10.39 -12.48
C LYS A 58 17.10 9.22 -13.49
N GLN A 59 17.91 8.20 -13.25
CA GLN A 59 18.03 7.01 -14.11
C GLN A 59 17.13 5.85 -13.66
N ALA A 60 16.45 5.98 -12.52
CA ALA A 60 15.55 4.94 -12.06
C ALA A 60 14.36 4.81 -13.02
N ARG A 61 13.98 3.56 -13.33
CA ARG A 61 12.84 3.26 -14.17
C ARG A 61 11.89 2.36 -13.38
N ILE A 62 10.64 2.78 -13.27
CA ILE A 62 9.60 2.04 -12.58
C ILE A 62 8.69 1.42 -13.64
N ARG A 63 8.28 0.17 -13.42
CA ARG A 63 7.22 -0.50 -14.16
C ARG A 63 6.27 -1.12 -13.18
N CYS A 64 4.98 -0.87 -13.36
CA CYS A 64 3.94 -1.42 -12.50
C CYS A 64 2.99 -2.27 -13.34
N LEU A 65 2.67 -3.43 -12.80
CA LEU A 65 1.80 -4.42 -13.41
C LEU A 65 0.62 -4.66 -12.47
N THR A 66 -0.49 -5.11 -13.04
CA THR A 66 -1.66 -5.58 -12.32
C THR A 66 -1.97 -7.02 -12.71
N GLU A 67 -2.71 -7.70 -11.85
CA GLU A 67 -3.27 -9.03 -12.15
C GLU A 67 -2.19 -10.05 -12.57
N VAL A 68 -1.16 -10.19 -11.75
CA VAL A 68 0.04 -10.96 -12.09
C VAL A 68 -0.14 -12.44 -11.79
N GLU A 69 0.15 -13.29 -12.77
CA GLU A 69 0.14 -14.75 -12.65
C GLU A 69 1.55 -15.30 -12.82
N PHE A 70 1.92 -16.27 -12.00
CA PHE A 70 3.26 -16.86 -11.96
C PHE A 70 3.25 -18.25 -12.57
N LYS A 71 4.36 -18.64 -13.22
CA LYS A 71 4.47 -19.92 -13.95
C LYS A 71 4.44 -21.17 -13.05
N ASP A 72 4.69 -21.04 -11.76
CA ASP A 72 4.77 -22.16 -10.83
C ASP A 72 3.36 -22.60 -10.40
N LYS A 73 3.06 -23.88 -10.64
CA LYS A 73 1.75 -24.48 -10.37
C LYS A 73 1.40 -24.49 -8.88
N GLU A 74 2.40 -24.43 -8.00
CA GLU A 74 2.17 -24.29 -6.55
C GLU A 74 1.42 -23.00 -6.21
N PHE A 75 1.57 -21.96 -7.05
CA PHE A 75 1.01 -20.63 -6.85
C PHE A 75 -0.05 -20.28 -7.90
N ALA A 76 -0.65 -21.27 -8.55
CA ALA A 76 -1.65 -21.05 -9.59
C ALA A 76 -2.92 -20.34 -9.08
N ASP A 77 -3.25 -20.49 -7.79
CA ASP A 77 -4.34 -19.78 -7.10
C ASP A 77 -3.91 -18.43 -6.52
N CYS A 78 -2.61 -18.09 -6.61
CA CYS A 78 -2.01 -16.95 -5.96
C CYS A 78 -1.78 -15.83 -6.98
N ARG A 79 -2.76 -14.93 -7.08
CA ARG A 79 -2.75 -13.79 -8.01
C ARG A 79 -2.66 -12.49 -7.21
N PRO A 80 -1.47 -11.89 -7.07
CA PRO A 80 -1.34 -10.56 -6.49
C PRO A 80 -2.05 -9.52 -7.35
N ASP A 81 -2.65 -8.52 -6.72
CA ASP A 81 -3.35 -7.44 -7.41
C ASP A 81 -2.38 -6.58 -8.22
N GLY A 82 -1.15 -6.41 -7.72
CA GLY A 82 -0.11 -5.64 -8.39
C GLY A 82 1.31 -6.16 -8.22
N PHE A 83 2.21 -5.66 -9.08
CA PHE A 83 3.65 -5.92 -9.00
C PHE A 83 4.42 -4.69 -9.45
N ILE A 84 5.41 -4.27 -8.66
CA ILE A 84 6.31 -3.17 -9.00
C ILE A 84 7.69 -3.71 -9.32
N ILE A 85 8.29 -3.17 -10.36
CA ILE A 85 9.70 -3.36 -10.72
C ILE A 85 10.35 -2.00 -10.78
N VAL A 86 11.41 -1.81 -10.00
CA VAL A 86 12.25 -0.63 -10.05
C VAL A 86 13.64 -1.04 -10.51
N THR A 87 14.11 -0.49 -11.64
CA THR A 87 15.47 -0.68 -12.13
C THR A 87 16.28 0.59 -11.91
N THR A 88 17.40 0.49 -11.20
CA THR A 88 18.35 1.59 -10.97
C THR A 88 19.73 1.19 -11.46
N GLY A 89 20.10 1.61 -12.67
CA GLY A 89 21.35 1.20 -13.29
C GLY A 89 21.41 -0.32 -13.52
N ARG A 90 22.20 -1.02 -12.71
CA ARG A 90 22.36 -2.49 -12.79
C ARG A 90 21.55 -3.26 -11.74
N THR A 91 20.99 -2.57 -10.75
CA THR A 91 20.20 -3.23 -9.71
C THR A 91 18.72 -3.17 -10.05
N GLN A 92 17.99 -4.19 -9.62
CA GLN A 92 16.55 -4.26 -9.73
C GLN A 92 15.99 -4.55 -8.34
N TRP A 93 14.93 -3.85 -8.00
CA TRP A 93 14.11 -4.11 -6.82
C TRP A 93 12.69 -4.40 -7.28
N SER A 94 12.00 -5.29 -6.57
CA SER A 94 10.66 -5.73 -6.91
C SER A 94 9.77 -5.91 -5.69
N ALA A 95 8.47 -5.67 -5.85
CA ALA A 95 7.49 -5.87 -4.80
C ALA A 95 6.16 -6.42 -5.32
N LEU A 96 5.58 -7.36 -4.57
CA LEU A 96 4.19 -7.78 -4.73
C LEU A 96 3.27 -6.79 -4.02
N ILE A 97 2.09 -6.53 -4.58
CA ILE A 97 1.08 -5.67 -3.99
C ILE A 97 -0.22 -6.43 -3.83
N GLU A 98 -0.78 -6.33 -2.62
CA GLU A 98 -2.15 -6.70 -2.31
C GLU A 98 -2.92 -5.46 -1.90
N ALA A 99 -4.06 -5.20 -2.52
CA ALA A 99 -4.90 -4.05 -2.26
C ALA A 99 -6.25 -4.48 -1.71
N LYS A 100 -6.78 -3.74 -0.74
CA LYS A 100 -8.15 -3.88 -0.25
C LYS A 100 -8.81 -2.53 -0.15
N ILE A 101 -10.03 -2.39 -0.65
CA ILE A 101 -10.84 -1.16 -0.49
C ILE A 101 -12.13 -1.45 0.29
N LYS A 102 -12.87 -0.39 0.64
CA LYS A 102 -14.14 -0.48 1.40
C LYS A 102 -13.92 -1.24 2.71
N ASN A 103 -14.79 -2.21 3.00
CA ASN A 103 -14.77 -3.03 4.21
C ASN A 103 -14.06 -4.38 3.99
N ASN A 104 -13.38 -4.57 2.85
CA ASN A 104 -12.61 -5.78 2.60
C ASN A 104 -11.37 -5.78 3.50
N LYS A 105 -11.12 -6.89 4.18
CA LYS A 105 -9.98 -7.04 5.09
C LYS A 105 -8.89 -7.87 4.44
N LEU A 106 -7.65 -7.56 4.81
CA LEU A 106 -6.50 -8.38 4.43
C LEU A 106 -6.54 -9.72 5.20
N SER A 107 -6.31 -10.82 4.50
CA SER A 107 -6.21 -12.15 5.11
C SER A 107 -4.76 -12.50 5.43
N ALA A 108 -4.48 -12.93 6.66
CA ALA A 108 -3.15 -13.38 7.06
C ALA A 108 -2.65 -14.55 6.20
N GLU A 109 -3.55 -15.48 5.85
CA GLU A 109 -3.24 -16.62 4.98
C GLU A 109 -2.82 -16.18 3.58
N GLN A 110 -3.50 -15.15 3.04
CA GLN A 110 -3.20 -14.61 1.72
C GLN A 110 -1.85 -13.87 1.72
N VAL A 111 -1.60 -13.02 2.71
CA VAL A 111 -0.31 -12.32 2.84
C VAL A 111 0.83 -13.32 3.07
N GLU A 112 0.61 -14.38 3.83
CA GLU A 112 1.60 -15.45 4.02
C GLU A 112 1.90 -16.20 2.72
N LYS A 113 0.88 -16.51 1.89
CA LYS A 113 1.08 -17.08 0.55
C LYS A 113 1.96 -16.16 -0.31
N TYR A 114 1.69 -14.85 -0.32
CA TYR A 114 2.54 -13.89 -1.05
C TYR A 114 3.96 -13.80 -0.48
N CYS A 115 4.14 -13.90 0.83
CA CYS A 115 5.48 -13.96 1.42
C CYS A 115 6.27 -15.19 0.94
N ARG A 116 5.61 -16.36 0.84
CA ARG A 116 6.23 -17.58 0.31
C ARG A 116 6.58 -17.44 -1.17
N LEU A 117 5.66 -16.87 -1.97
CA LEU A 117 5.87 -16.57 -3.38
C LEU A 117 7.05 -15.61 -3.59
N ALA A 118 7.10 -14.53 -2.81
CA ALA A 118 8.17 -13.55 -2.85
C ALA A 118 9.53 -14.20 -2.57
N LYS A 119 9.62 -15.06 -1.55
CA LYS A 119 10.85 -15.81 -1.24
C LYS A 119 11.27 -16.76 -2.34
N ARG A 120 10.31 -17.47 -2.94
CA ARG A 120 10.56 -18.42 -4.03
C ARG A 120 11.23 -17.73 -5.22
N TYR A 121 10.75 -16.54 -5.57
CA TYR A 121 11.22 -15.78 -6.73
C TYR A 121 12.22 -14.66 -6.38
N LYS A 122 12.64 -14.57 -5.11
CA LYS A 122 13.54 -13.54 -4.59
C LYS A 122 13.03 -12.11 -4.87
N VAL A 123 11.72 -11.91 -4.74
CA VAL A 123 11.11 -10.58 -4.70
C VAL A 123 11.49 -9.92 -3.38
N ASP A 124 11.85 -8.65 -3.43
CA ASP A 124 12.45 -7.93 -2.30
C ASP A 124 11.43 -7.59 -1.21
N ALA A 125 10.18 -7.30 -1.61
CA ALA A 125 9.13 -6.89 -0.68
C ALA A 125 7.72 -7.40 -1.03
N VAL A 126 6.87 -7.42 0.00
CA VAL A 126 5.41 -7.50 -0.11
C VAL A 126 4.83 -6.23 0.50
N ILE A 127 3.97 -5.55 -0.24
CA ILE A 127 3.30 -4.32 0.18
C ILE A 127 1.81 -4.59 0.22
N THR A 128 1.18 -4.34 1.37
CA THR A 128 -0.27 -4.40 1.50
C THR A 128 -0.83 -2.98 1.60
N ILE A 129 -1.94 -2.72 0.91
CA ILE A 129 -2.62 -1.43 0.93
C ILE A 129 -4.08 -1.65 1.30
N SER A 130 -4.55 -1.11 2.42
CA SER A 130 -5.97 -1.22 2.81
C SER A 130 -6.51 0.06 3.43
N ASN A 131 -7.76 0.05 3.90
CA ASN A 131 -8.30 1.13 4.72
C ASN A 131 -7.93 0.98 6.21
N GLU A 132 -7.22 -0.09 6.60
CA GLU A 132 -6.67 -0.23 7.96
C GLU A 132 -5.44 0.67 8.11
N PHE A 133 -5.17 1.10 9.33
CA PHE A 133 -4.06 2.02 9.61
C PHE A 133 -3.01 1.36 10.48
N THR A 134 -1.75 1.70 10.20
CA THR A 134 -0.61 1.35 11.03
C THR A 134 0.21 2.61 11.31
N SER A 135 0.71 2.74 12.54
CA SER A 135 1.52 3.89 12.94
C SER A 135 2.88 3.95 12.25
N LYS A 136 3.39 2.79 11.79
CA LYS A 136 4.58 2.68 10.95
C LYS A 136 4.35 1.70 9.80
N PRO A 137 4.92 1.95 8.61
CA PRO A 137 4.75 1.04 7.47
C PRO A 137 5.33 -0.36 7.68
N ASP A 138 6.39 -0.50 8.48
CA ASP A 138 7.07 -1.77 8.77
C ASP A 138 6.38 -2.60 9.87
N HIS A 139 5.40 -2.02 10.57
CA HIS A 139 4.56 -2.73 11.53
C HIS A 139 3.29 -3.21 10.82
N HIS A 140 3.20 -4.51 10.53
CA HIS A 140 1.98 -5.10 10.01
C HIS A 140 1.02 -5.42 11.15
N PHE A 141 -0.26 -5.05 11.00
CA PHE A 141 -1.33 -5.34 11.98
C PHE A 141 -1.77 -6.83 11.98
N LEU A 142 -1.24 -7.65 11.05
CA LEU A 142 -1.57 -9.08 10.98
C LEU A 142 -0.46 -9.87 11.63
N THR A 143 -0.83 -10.86 12.44
CA THR A 143 0.10 -11.82 13.02
C THR A 143 0.56 -12.81 11.95
N ILE A 144 1.67 -12.50 11.29
CA ILE A 144 2.28 -13.35 10.27
C ILE A 144 3.48 -14.10 10.88
N PRO A 145 3.64 -15.41 10.63
CA PRO A 145 4.76 -16.18 11.17
C PRO A 145 6.10 -15.56 10.79
N LYS A 146 6.98 -15.35 11.77
CA LYS A 146 8.32 -14.74 11.56
C LYS A 146 9.15 -15.49 10.50
N ASN A 147 8.98 -16.81 10.42
CA ASN A 147 9.64 -17.64 9.41
C ASN A 147 9.22 -17.27 7.99
N SER A 148 7.97 -16.85 7.79
CA SER A 148 7.41 -16.45 6.50
C SER A 148 7.93 -15.06 6.06
N ILE A 149 8.33 -14.20 7.00
CA ILE A 149 8.86 -12.84 6.73
C ILE A 149 10.39 -12.77 6.78
N ARG A 150 11.08 -13.79 7.31
CA ARG A 150 12.55 -13.78 7.42
C ARG A 150 13.24 -13.44 6.08
N ASN A 151 14.05 -12.39 6.06
CA ASN A 151 14.76 -11.87 4.88
C ASN A 151 13.84 -11.33 3.76
N LEU A 152 12.61 -10.96 4.07
CA LEU A 152 11.65 -10.32 3.17
C LEU A 152 11.17 -9.03 3.84
N GLN A 153 11.07 -7.94 3.07
CA GLN A 153 10.48 -6.71 3.58
C GLN A 153 8.95 -6.81 3.45
N LEU A 154 8.24 -6.59 4.55
CA LEU A 154 6.78 -6.56 4.55
C LEU A 154 6.35 -5.17 5.01
N PHE A 155 5.57 -4.48 4.18
CA PHE A 155 5.06 -3.15 4.48
C PHE A 155 3.54 -3.11 4.39
N HIS A 156 2.94 -2.26 5.21
CA HIS A 156 1.54 -1.91 5.13
C HIS A 156 1.35 -0.40 4.98
N TYR A 157 0.45 0.01 4.10
CA TYR A 157 0.03 1.40 3.94
C TYR A 157 -1.48 1.51 3.94
N SER A 158 -1.99 2.59 4.54
CA SER A 158 -3.40 2.91 4.37
C SER A 158 -3.62 3.73 3.10
N TRP A 159 -4.75 3.54 2.42
CA TRP A 159 -5.13 4.41 1.29
C TRP A 159 -5.21 5.89 1.70
N ALA A 160 -5.66 6.15 2.92
CA ALA A 160 -5.66 7.49 3.52
C ALA A 160 -4.23 8.06 3.61
N SER A 161 -3.23 7.27 4.03
CA SER A 161 -1.84 7.73 4.10
C SER A 161 -1.27 8.07 2.73
N ILE A 162 -1.59 7.26 1.70
CA ILE A 162 -1.18 7.53 0.32
C ILE A 162 -1.84 8.81 -0.18
N LEU A 163 -3.14 8.99 0.03
CA LEU A 163 -3.86 10.21 -0.34
C LEU A 163 -3.24 11.46 0.32
N THR A 164 -2.96 11.40 1.62
CA THR A 164 -2.29 12.48 2.36
C THR A 164 -0.93 12.79 1.76
N ASN A 165 -0.12 11.76 1.46
CA ASN A 165 1.20 11.95 0.85
C ASN A 165 1.11 12.58 -0.55
N ALA A 166 0.06 12.29 -1.32
CA ALA A 166 -0.19 12.92 -2.62
C ALA A 166 -0.45 14.42 -2.45
N GLN A 167 -1.31 14.79 -1.50
CA GLN A 167 -1.65 16.18 -1.20
C GLN A 167 -0.43 16.97 -0.69
N VAL A 168 0.38 16.36 0.19
CA VAL A 168 1.62 16.97 0.68
C VAL A 168 2.62 17.18 -0.47
N LEU A 169 2.80 16.19 -1.35
CA LEU A 169 3.70 16.32 -2.49
C LEU A 169 3.28 17.46 -3.42
N LEU A 170 1.98 17.61 -3.67
CA LEU A 170 1.41 18.70 -4.45
C LEU A 170 1.64 20.07 -3.78
N GLY A 171 1.40 20.16 -2.46
CA GLY A 171 1.55 21.40 -1.70
C GLY A 171 3.00 21.90 -1.56
N GLN A 172 3.99 21.00 -1.59
CA GLN A 172 5.40 21.36 -1.47
C GLN A 172 6.00 21.97 -2.77
N GLN A 173 5.25 22.02 -3.87
CA GLN A 173 5.75 22.45 -5.21
C GLN A 173 7.01 21.68 -5.66
N ASN A 174 7.19 20.46 -5.14
CA ASN A 174 8.30 19.58 -5.51
C ASN A 174 8.13 18.99 -6.92
N VAL A 175 6.89 18.96 -7.42
CA VAL A 175 6.57 18.64 -8.81
C VAL A 175 6.40 19.96 -9.55
N GLN A 176 7.26 20.24 -10.53
CA GLN A 176 7.22 21.48 -11.32
C GLN A 176 6.57 21.32 -12.69
N ASP A 177 6.46 20.08 -13.15
CA ASP A 177 5.88 19.73 -14.45
C ASP A 177 4.34 19.81 -14.37
N VAL A 178 3.74 20.58 -15.26
CA VAL A 178 2.30 20.91 -15.22
C VAL A 178 1.46 19.67 -15.51
N GLU A 179 1.93 18.80 -16.39
CA GLU A 179 1.28 17.55 -16.73
C GLU A 179 1.32 16.55 -15.56
N GLN A 180 2.46 16.44 -14.86
CA GLN A 180 2.57 15.62 -13.65
C GLN A 180 1.67 16.14 -12.53
N ILE A 181 1.59 17.46 -12.34
CA ILE A 181 0.66 18.10 -11.39
C ILE A 181 -0.77 17.72 -11.72
N PHE A 182 -1.18 17.90 -12.97
CA PHE A 182 -2.54 17.57 -13.42
C PHE A 182 -2.89 16.10 -13.16
N ILE A 183 -1.98 15.17 -13.47
CA ILE A 183 -2.18 13.74 -13.22
C ILE A 183 -2.33 13.45 -11.72
N LEU A 184 -1.51 14.08 -10.86
CA LEU A 184 -1.59 13.91 -9.41
C LEU A 184 -2.92 14.44 -8.86
N GLU A 185 -3.37 15.61 -9.32
CA GLU A 185 -4.64 16.21 -8.94
C GLU A 185 -5.83 15.31 -9.33
N GLU A 186 -5.82 14.75 -10.54
CA GLU A 186 -6.87 13.82 -10.98
C GLU A 186 -6.87 12.54 -10.16
N LEU A 187 -5.70 12.01 -9.79
CA LEU A 187 -5.62 10.86 -8.87
C LEU A 187 -6.21 11.20 -7.50
N ILE A 188 -5.90 12.38 -6.95
CA ILE A 188 -6.46 12.84 -5.67
C ILE A 188 -7.98 12.95 -5.75
N LYS A 189 -8.52 13.57 -6.81
CA LYS A 189 -9.97 13.67 -7.03
C LYS A 189 -10.62 12.30 -7.13
N TYR A 190 -9.99 11.36 -7.85
CA TYR A 190 -10.47 10.00 -7.98
C TYR A 190 -10.51 9.28 -6.62
N PHE A 191 -9.46 9.39 -5.82
CA PHE A 191 -9.39 8.79 -4.48
C PHE A 191 -10.40 9.38 -3.50
N GLN A 192 -10.71 10.67 -3.61
CA GLN A 192 -11.70 11.35 -2.76
C GLN A 192 -13.15 11.01 -3.13
N HIS A 193 -13.39 10.50 -4.34
CA HIS A 193 -14.73 10.15 -4.77
C HIS A 193 -15.22 8.88 -4.04
N GLU A 194 -16.45 8.90 -3.54
CA GLU A 194 -17.02 7.79 -2.73
C GLU A 194 -16.94 6.42 -3.44
N SER A 195 -17.04 6.41 -4.77
CA SER A 195 -16.96 5.18 -5.55
C SER A 195 -15.61 4.47 -5.45
N ALA A 196 -14.51 5.19 -5.16
CA ALA A 196 -13.19 4.59 -4.93
C ALA A 196 -13.14 3.74 -3.65
N GLY A 197 -14.06 3.97 -2.71
CA GLY A 197 -14.14 3.20 -1.47
C GLY A 197 -12.94 3.38 -0.55
N ILE A 198 -12.21 4.49 -0.69
CA ILE A 198 -11.14 4.91 0.21
C ILE A 198 -11.79 5.66 1.36
N ASN A 199 -11.68 5.12 2.56
CA ASN A 199 -12.24 5.73 3.75
C ASN A 199 -11.13 6.48 4.48
N ARG A 200 -11.38 7.75 4.82
CA ARG A 200 -10.58 8.45 5.84
C ARG A 200 -10.94 7.91 7.22
N PHE A 201 -10.11 8.24 8.21
CA PHE A 201 -10.45 7.92 9.59
C PHE A 201 -11.81 8.53 9.92
N SER A 202 -12.80 7.68 10.21
CA SER A 202 -14.17 8.11 10.50
C SER A 202 -14.63 7.67 11.87
N GLN A 203 -14.02 6.62 12.43
CA GLN A 203 -14.38 6.03 13.72
C GLN A 203 -13.17 5.35 14.35
N MET A 204 -13.12 5.41 15.68
CA MET A 204 -12.19 4.63 16.50
C MET A 204 -12.44 3.13 16.35
N SER A 205 -11.41 2.32 16.62
CA SER A 205 -11.50 0.86 16.62
C SER A 205 -12.54 0.33 17.62
N SER A 206 -12.93 -0.94 17.44
CA SER A 206 -13.88 -1.63 18.31
C SER A 206 -13.44 -1.71 19.77
N PHE A 207 -12.17 -1.45 20.07
CA PHE A 207 -11.63 -1.40 21.42
C PHE A 207 -11.91 -0.08 22.15
N TRP A 208 -12.33 0.98 21.44
CA TRP A 208 -12.59 2.29 22.01
C TRP A 208 -13.56 2.29 23.21
N PRO A 209 -14.74 1.62 23.15
CA PRO A 209 -15.65 1.60 24.29
C PRO A 209 -15.03 0.93 25.53
N GLU A 210 -14.22 -0.11 25.33
CA GLU A 210 -13.54 -0.82 26.42
C GLU A 210 -12.47 0.06 27.07
N VAL A 211 -11.60 0.69 26.27
CA VAL A 211 -10.53 1.57 26.75
C VAL A 211 -11.11 2.78 27.50
N VAL A 212 -12.16 3.41 26.95
CA VAL A 212 -12.86 4.53 27.61
C VAL A 212 -13.48 4.09 28.93
N LYS A 213 -14.13 2.92 28.97
CA LYS A 213 -14.70 2.38 30.20
C LYS A 213 -13.62 2.15 31.26
N ASN A 214 -12.51 1.52 30.91
CA ASN A 214 -11.41 1.23 31.84
C ASN A 214 -10.78 2.52 32.37
N ALA A 215 -10.57 3.53 31.50
CA ALA A 215 -10.08 4.84 31.88
C ALA A 215 -11.05 5.57 32.84
N THR A 216 -12.35 5.53 32.55
CA THR A 216 -13.40 6.15 33.38
C THR A 216 -13.48 5.51 34.77
N LEU A 217 -13.23 4.21 34.87
CA LEU A 217 -13.17 3.45 36.12
C LEU A 217 -11.84 3.62 36.87
N GLY A 218 -10.89 4.42 36.36
CA GLY A 218 -9.58 4.63 36.97
C GLY A 218 -8.66 3.39 36.93
N GLN A 219 -8.94 2.43 36.04
CA GLN A 219 -8.11 1.24 35.88
C GLN A 219 -6.84 1.58 35.09
N SER A 220 -5.74 0.89 35.41
CA SER A 220 -4.48 1.05 34.68
C SER A 220 -4.60 0.47 33.27
N LEU A 221 -4.37 1.30 32.25
CA LEU A 221 -4.30 0.86 30.86
C LEU A 221 -2.94 0.20 30.61
N ASN A 222 -2.95 -1.08 30.24
CA ASN A 222 -1.72 -1.79 29.92
C ASN A 222 -1.17 -1.29 28.57
N LYS A 223 0.03 -0.69 28.62
CA LYS A 223 0.73 -0.14 27.45
C LYS A 223 0.97 -1.14 26.32
N THR A 224 1.07 -2.43 26.62
CA THR A 224 1.32 -3.48 25.63
C THR A 224 0.05 -4.26 25.26
N SER A 225 -1.12 -3.82 25.71
CA SER A 225 -2.37 -4.44 25.30
C SER A 225 -2.72 -4.02 23.88
N GLU A 226 -3.18 -4.97 23.07
CA GLU A 226 -3.67 -4.74 21.71
C GLU A 226 -4.75 -3.64 21.68
N ALA A 227 -5.66 -3.64 22.67
CA ALA A 227 -6.70 -2.62 22.82
C ALA A 227 -6.13 -1.19 22.98
N THR A 228 -5.10 -1.02 23.82
CA THR A 228 -4.49 0.30 24.04
C THR A 228 -3.66 0.73 22.84
N GLU A 229 -2.89 -0.18 22.23
CA GLU A 229 -2.11 0.14 21.03
C GLU A 229 -3.02 0.52 19.85
N SER A 230 -4.13 -0.21 19.65
CA SER A 230 -5.11 0.10 18.62
C SER A 230 -5.71 1.49 18.79
N VAL A 231 -6.23 1.82 19.98
CA VAL A 231 -6.84 3.14 20.25
C VAL A 231 -5.83 4.28 20.14
N VAL A 232 -4.59 4.08 20.58
CA VAL A 232 -3.54 5.09 20.41
C VAL A 232 -3.21 5.30 18.93
N ASN A 233 -3.16 4.23 18.13
CA ASN A 233 -2.95 4.34 16.68
C ASN A 233 -4.10 5.09 16.00
N ASP A 234 -5.35 4.81 16.38
CA ASP A 234 -6.54 5.51 15.89
C ASP A 234 -6.46 7.02 16.18
N TRP A 235 -6.12 7.38 17.42
CA TRP A 235 -5.95 8.79 17.81
C TRP A 235 -4.81 9.48 17.04
N LEU A 236 -3.68 8.80 16.87
CA LEU A 236 -2.57 9.32 16.06
C LEU A 236 -2.95 9.50 14.59
N GLN A 237 -3.85 8.66 14.07
CA GLN A 237 -4.40 8.79 12.73
C GLN A 237 -5.28 10.03 12.62
N GLU A 238 -6.27 10.18 13.52
CA GLU A 238 -7.15 11.35 13.54
C GLU A 238 -6.34 12.65 13.69
N SER A 239 -5.35 12.66 14.58
CA SER A 239 -4.48 13.83 14.77
C SER A 239 -3.67 14.17 13.51
N LYS A 240 -3.24 13.20 12.71
CA LYS A 240 -2.54 13.47 11.44
C LYS A 240 -3.50 14.00 10.38
N ASP A 241 -4.70 13.44 10.31
CA ASP A 241 -5.74 13.86 9.38
C ASP A 241 -6.22 15.31 9.68
N LEU A 242 -6.21 15.74 10.95
CA LEU A 242 -6.60 17.08 11.38
C LEU A 242 -5.56 18.20 11.16
N VAL A 243 -4.28 17.86 10.95
CA VAL A 243 -3.18 18.84 10.81
C VAL A 243 -2.96 19.27 9.34
N LEU A 244 -3.75 18.72 8.42
CA LEU A 244 -3.84 19.11 7.01
C LEU A 244 -4.80 20.28 6.80
#